data_AF-A0A7C8ZCT3-F1
#
_entry.id   AF-A0A7C8ZCT3-F1
#
_cell.length_a   1.000
_cell.length_b   1.000
_cell.length_c   1.000
_cell.angle_alpha   90.00
_cell.angle_beta   90.00
_cell.angle_gamma   90.00
#
_symmetry.space_group_name_H-M   'P 1'
#
loop_
_entity.id
_entity.type
_entity.pdbx_description
1 polymer ?
#
loop_
_entity_poly.entity_id
_entity_poly.type
_entity_poly.pdbx_seq_one_letter_code
_entity_poly.pdbx_strand_id
1 'polypeptide(L)'
;VAEQDPYKGSAEYYERLSRRYDARNFNVAAGGSQKKNPVVPIVCINLLRNGEGKSECILVQHFEESVNFIRASGRLPSTRIILINYDWHARVKMKGEQQTIEGLWRHLKAPTISVGITEGDYLPSRQRIGNCRGEVICTDEFEGAFCLRSRQRGVLRFNCADSLDRTNAASYFGALQVFVEQCRRLGISLDSDL
;
A
#
# COMPACT_ATOMS: atom_id res chain seq x y z
N VAL A 1 -22.53 11.47 7.44
CA VAL A 1 -22.86 10.21 6.72
C VAL A 1 -24.29 10.34 6.26
N ALA A 2 -24.62 10.03 5.02
CA ALA A 2 -26.01 10.12 4.56
C ALA A 2 -26.86 9.14 5.39
N GLU A 3 -28.03 9.57 5.86
CA GLU A 3 -28.96 8.71 6.61
C GLU A 3 -29.48 7.56 5.75
N GLN A 4 -29.55 7.77 4.43
CA GLN A 4 -29.89 6.76 3.43
C GLN A 4 -28.63 6.33 2.67
N ASP A 5 -28.43 5.01 2.55
CA ASP A 5 -27.28 4.37 1.90
C ASP A 5 -25.91 4.93 2.34
N PRO A 6 -25.53 4.80 3.62
CA PRO A 6 -24.31 5.40 4.19
C PRO A 6 -23.01 4.97 3.47
N TYR A 7 -23.05 3.87 2.72
CA TYR A 7 -21.92 3.28 2.01
C TYR A 7 -21.96 3.46 0.49
N LYS A 8 -22.94 4.21 -0.04
CA LYS A 8 -23.00 4.56 -1.47
C LYS A 8 -21.71 5.24 -1.91
N GLY A 9 -21.16 4.83 -3.06
CA GLY A 9 -19.88 5.35 -3.56
C GLY A 9 -18.64 4.58 -3.08
N SER A 10 -18.75 3.75 -2.03
CA SER A 10 -17.60 3.02 -1.48
C SER A 10 -17.04 2.01 -2.50
N ALA A 11 -17.91 1.30 -3.22
CA ALA A 11 -17.48 0.36 -4.26
C ALA A 11 -16.73 1.08 -5.41
N GLU A 12 -17.25 2.20 -5.87
CA GLU A 12 -16.65 3.04 -6.93
C GLU A 12 -15.29 3.59 -6.49
N TYR A 13 -15.16 3.97 -5.21
CA TYR A 13 -13.88 4.40 -4.64
C TYR A 13 -12.82 3.30 -4.70
N TYR A 14 -13.12 2.11 -4.18
CA TYR A 14 -12.15 1.01 -4.18
C TYR A 14 -11.92 0.43 -5.58
N GLU A 15 -12.90 0.52 -6.48
CA GLU A 15 -12.70 0.17 -7.89
C GLU A 15 -11.66 1.07 -8.55
N ARG A 16 -11.77 2.39 -8.34
CA ARG A 16 -10.79 3.36 -8.85
C ARG A 16 -9.38 3.10 -8.33
N LEU A 17 -9.26 2.80 -7.03
CA LEU A 17 -7.97 2.42 -6.45
C LEU A 17 -7.46 1.10 -7.05
N SER A 18 -8.32 0.10 -7.18
CA SER A 18 -7.98 -1.19 -7.75
C SER A 18 -7.43 -1.04 -9.18
N ARG A 19 -8.15 -0.29 -10.04
CA ARG A 19 -7.70 0.00 -11.41
C ARG A 19 -6.37 0.75 -11.44
N ARG A 20 -6.16 1.72 -10.54
CA ARG A 20 -4.91 2.49 -10.48
C ARG A 20 -3.69 1.64 -10.13
N TYR A 21 -3.85 0.67 -9.24
CA TYR A 21 -2.77 -0.20 -8.76
C TYR A 21 -2.78 -1.58 -9.43
N ASP A 22 -3.60 -1.79 -10.46
CA ASP A 22 -3.65 -3.05 -11.17
C ASP A 22 -2.41 -3.23 -12.07
N ALA A 23 -1.47 -4.05 -11.61
CA ALA A 23 -0.27 -4.39 -12.36
C ALA A 23 -0.38 -5.73 -13.11
N ARG A 24 -1.58 -6.35 -13.23
CA ARG A 24 -1.71 -7.68 -13.86
C ARG A 24 -1.37 -7.69 -15.35
N ASN A 25 -1.51 -6.53 -16.01
CA ASN A 25 -1.16 -6.34 -17.43
C ASN A 25 0.34 -6.08 -17.66
N PHE A 26 1.14 -5.95 -16.59
CA PHE A 26 2.57 -5.62 -16.65
C PHE A 26 3.43 -6.69 -17.38
N ASN A 27 2.92 -7.93 -17.56
CA ASN A 27 3.67 -9.09 -18.07
C ASN A 27 3.15 -9.69 -19.40
N VAL A 28 2.43 -8.95 -20.25
CA VAL A 28 1.97 -9.53 -21.54
C VAL A 28 3.12 -9.67 -22.56
N ALA A 29 4.22 -8.91 -22.42
CA ALA A 29 5.31 -8.88 -23.41
C ALA A 29 6.58 -9.67 -23.03
N ALA A 30 6.76 -10.06 -21.77
CA ALA A 30 7.98 -10.72 -21.30
C ALA A 30 7.63 -12.03 -20.61
N GLY A 31 8.00 -13.16 -21.24
CA GLY A 31 7.72 -14.55 -20.82
C GLY A 31 8.34 -14.99 -19.49
N GLY A 32 8.44 -14.11 -18.50
CA GLY A 32 8.80 -14.44 -17.12
C GLY A 32 7.59 -14.88 -16.32
N SER A 33 7.65 -16.09 -15.76
CA SER A 33 6.68 -16.65 -14.81
C SER A 33 6.67 -15.86 -13.49
N GLN A 34 6.15 -14.64 -13.47
CA GLN A 34 5.69 -14.03 -12.22
C GLN A 34 4.29 -14.60 -11.93
N LYS A 35 4.14 -15.30 -10.80
CA LYS A 35 2.83 -15.72 -10.27
C LYS A 35 1.91 -14.50 -10.25
N LYS A 36 0.97 -14.44 -11.20
CA LYS A 36 -0.03 -13.38 -11.27
C LYS A 36 -0.86 -13.48 -9.99
N ASN A 37 -0.72 -12.50 -9.10
CA ASN A 37 -1.67 -12.37 -8.00
C ASN A 37 -3.02 -12.04 -8.64
N PRO A 38 -4.07 -12.83 -8.40
CA PRO A 38 -5.36 -12.63 -9.06
C PRO A 38 -6.04 -11.33 -8.62
N VAL A 39 -5.59 -10.78 -7.48
CA VAL A 39 -6.22 -9.66 -6.77
C VAL A 39 -5.26 -8.50 -6.54
N VAL A 40 -5.81 -7.29 -6.55
CA VAL A 40 -5.15 -6.04 -6.16
C VAL A 40 -5.38 -5.80 -4.66
N PRO A 41 -4.36 -5.90 -3.79
CA PRO A 41 -4.51 -5.60 -2.37
C PRO A 41 -4.62 -4.09 -2.12
N ILE A 42 -5.69 -3.69 -1.42
CA ILE A 42 -5.86 -2.36 -0.85
C ILE A 42 -5.92 -2.53 0.67
N VAL A 43 -4.89 -2.06 1.37
CA VAL A 43 -4.77 -2.20 2.81
C VAL A 43 -5.07 -0.85 3.46
N CYS A 44 -6.21 -0.75 4.12
CA CYS A 44 -6.59 0.39 4.93
C CYS A 44 -6.09 0.21 6.37
N ILE A 45 -5.40 1.22 6.88
CA ILE A 45 -4.84 1.25 8.22
C ILE A 45 -5.51 2.40 8.96
N ASN A 46 -6.21 2.06 10.04
CA ASN A 46 -6.89 3.01 10.91
C ASN A 46 -6.06 3.15 12.19
N LEU A 47 -5.71 4.37 12.56
CA LEU A 47 -4.99 4.68 13.81
C LEU A 47 -5.90 5.24 14.90
N LEU A 48 -7.21 5.19 14.66
CA LEU A 48 -8.30 5.71 15.47
C LEU A 48 -8.41 5.01 16.82
N ARG A 49 -8.91 5.75 17.83
CA ARG A 49 -9.29 5.21 19.13
C ARG A 49 -10.53 4.33 18.98
N ASN A 50 -10.36 3.03 19.18
CA ASN A 50 -11.44 2.05 19.01
C ASN A 50 -11.93 1.44 20.33
N GLY A 51 -11.41 1.92 21.47
CA GLY A 51 -11.91 1.54 22.78
C GLY A 51 -13.39 1.93 22.98
N GLU A 52 -14.06 1.17 23.85
CA GLU A 52 -15.46 1.45 24.24
C GLU A 52 -15.60 2.88 24.79
N GLY A 53 -16.68 3.57 24.39
CA GLY A 53 -16.96 4.95 24.78
C GLY A 53 -16.04 6.02 24.17
N LYS A 54 -15.16 5.68 23.21
CA LYS A 54 -14.32 6.66 22.50
C LYS A 54 -15.08 7.28 21.33
N SER A 55 -14.88 8.58 21.11
CA SER A 55 -15.53 9.36 20.05
C SER A 55 -15.22 8.85 18.64
N GLU A 56 -14.03 8.27 18.43
CA GLU A 56 -13.63 7.73 17.12
C GLU A 56 -14.17 6.30 16.88
N CYS A 57 -14.77 5.63 17.88
CA CYS A 57 -15.23 4.24 17.78
C CYS A 57 -16.33 4.07 16.72
N ILE A 58 -17.26 5.03 16.63
CA ILE A 58 -18.31 5.02 15.60
C ILE A 58 -17.73 5.07 14.17
N LEU A 59 -16.62 5.80 13.96
CA LEU A 59 -15.95 5.84 12.67
C LEU A 59 -15.28 4.50 12.35
N VAL A 60 -14.66 3.87 13.35
CA VAL A 60 -14.06 2.53 13.21
C VAL A 60 -15.13 1.52 12.79
N GLN A 61 -16.29 1.53 13.46
CA GLN A 61 -17.42 0.68 13.12
C GLN A 61 -17.89 0.92 11.68
N HIS A 62 -18.09 2.17 11.26
CA HIS A 62 -18.49 2.46 9.89
C HIS A 62 -17.45 2.06 8.83
N PHE A 63 -16.15 2.11 9.14
CA PHE A 63 -15.12 1.57 8.24
C PHE A 63 -15.24 0.06 8.09
N GLU A 64 -15.45 -0.67 9.19
CA GLU A 64 -15.66 -2.12 9.16
C GLU A 64 -16.93 -2.48 8.38
N GLU A 65 -18.05 -1.81 8.67
CA GLU A 65 -19.32 -2.01 7.99
C GLU A 65 -19.24 -1.67 6.49
N SER A 66 -18.57 -0.57 6.12
CA SER A 66 -18.35 -0.20 4.71
C SER A 66 -17.57 -1.30 3.95
N VAL A 67 -16.49 -1.81 4.55
CA VAL A 67 -15.70 -2.89 3.95
C VAL A 67 -16.52 -4.19 3.85
N ASN A 68 -17.32 -4.51 4.86
CA ASN A 68 -18.20 -5.67 4.84
C ASN A 68 -19.31 -5.54 3.79
N PHE A 69 -19.92 -4.36 3.65
CA PHE A 69 -20.89 -4.04 2.62
C PHE A 69 -20.31 -4.27 1.22
N ILE A 70 -19.08 -3.80 0.97
CA ILE A 70 -18.40 -3.99 -0.31
C ILE A 70 -18.12 -5.48 -0.57
N ARG A 71 -17.63 -6.22 0.43
CA ARG A 71 -17.38 -7.66 0.32
C ARG A 71 -18.68 -8.42 0.00
N ALA A 72 -19.77 -8.09 0.69
CA ALA A 72 -21.08 -8.71 0.47
C ALA A 72 -21.65 -8.38 -0.91
N SER A 73 -21.35 -7.19 -1.46
CA SER A 73 -21.85 -6.79 -2.78
C SER A 73 -21.29 -7.60 -3.95
N GLY A 74 -20.13 -8.25 -3.80
CA GLY A 74 -19.47 -8.99 -4.87
C GLY A 74 -18.96 -8.13 -6.05
N ARG A 75 -19.13 -6.80 -6.01
CA ARG A 75 -18.83 -5.90 -7.14
C ARG A 75 -17.35 -5.79 -7.50
N LEU A 76 -16.44 -6.21 -6.61
CA LEU A 76 -14.99 -6.05 -6.78
C LEU A 76 -14.24 -7.40 -6.71
N PRO A 77 -14.46 -8.33 -7.66
CA PRO A 77 -13.92 -9.69 -7.58
C PRO A 77 -12.39 -9.74 -7.67
N SER A 78 -11.77 -8.74 -8.29
CA SER A 78 -10.31 -8.63 -8.42
C SER A 78 -9.65 -7.75 -7.36
N THR A 79 -10.37 -7.34 -6.32
CA THR A 79 -9.85 -6.42 -5.30
C THR A 79 -9.91 -7.06 -3.93
N ARG A 80 -8.79 -7.06 -3.21
CA ARG A 80 -8.74 -7.54 -1.83
C ARG A 80 -8.60 -6.35 -0.89
N ILE A 81 -9.69 -5.98 -0.24
CA ILE A 81 -9.69 -4.91 0.78
C ILE A 81 -9.37 -5.51 2.15
N ILE A 82 -8.30 -5.03 2.78
CA ILE A 82 -7.85 -5.43 4.11
C ILE A 82 -7.97 -4.21 5.00
N LEU A 83 -8.61 -4.35 6.16
CA LEU A 83 -8.74 -3.29 7.16
C LEU A 83 -7.93 -3.70 8.40
N ILE A 84 -7.04 -2.83 8.85
CA ILE A 84 -6.24 -2.99 10.05
C ILE A 84 -6.57 -1.85 11.00
N ASN A 85 -7.24 -2.18 12.10
CA ASN A 85 -7.49 -1.24 13.19
C ASN A 85 -6.33 -1.32 14.19
N TYR A 86 -5.51 -0.28 14.25
CA TYR A 86 -4.36 -0.16 15.12
C TYR A 86 -4.54 1.06 16.03
N ASP A 87 -5.27 0.91 17.14
CA ASP A 87 -5.50 2.00 18.10
C ASP A 87 -4.17 2.49 18.69
N TRP A 88 -3.64 3.53 18.04
CA TRP A 88 -2.33 4.08 18.36
C TRP A 88 -2.33 4.66 19.77
N HIS A 89 -3.39 5.38 20.13
CA HIS A 89 -3.47 6.10 21.39
C HIS A 89 -3.56 5.13 22.58
N ALA A 90 -4.41 4.12 22.51
CA ALA A 90 -4.49 3.09 23.55
C ALA A 90 -3.15 2.37 23.72
N ARG A 91 -2.45 2.07 22.61
CA ARG A 91 -1.14 1.42 22.64
C ARG A 91 -0.05 2.29 23.24
N VAL A 92 0.02 3.57 22.88
CA VAL A 92 0.95 4.52 23.50
C VAL A 92 0.70 4.58 25.01
N LYS A 93 -0.56 4.67 25.44
CA LYS A 93 -0.91 4.70 26.87
C LYS A 93 -0.48 3.44 27.61
N MET A 94 -0.60 2.26 27.00
CA MET A 94 -0.32 0.98 27.66
C MET A 94 1.16 0.57 27.60
N LYS A 95 1.86 0.90 26.51
CA LYS A 95 3.17 0.32 26.15
C LYS A 95 4.25 1.38 25.90
N GLY A 96 3.88 2.65 25.85
CA GLY A 96 4.75 3.73 25.43
C GLY A 96 4.88 3.84 23.90
N GLU A 97 5.52 4.91 23.46
CA GLU A 97 5.65 5.26 22.05
C GLU A 97 6.53 4.28 21.27
N GLN A 98 7.71 3.94 21.80
CA GLN A 98 8.65 3.04 21.13
C GLN A 98 8.02 1.69 20.79
N GLN A 99 7.40 1.03 21.78
CA GLN A 99 6.76 -0.27 21.57
C GLN A 99 5.53 -0.17 20.65
N THR A 100 4.88 1.00 20.60
CA THR A 100 3.79 1.26 19.66
C THR A 100 4.29 1.38 18.23
N ILE A 101 5.41 2.06 18.01
CA ILE A 101 6.07 2.17 16.70
C ILE A 101 6.56 0.79 16.23
N GLU A 102 7.28 0.05 17.08
CA GLU A 102 7.74 -1.31 16.75
C GLU A 102 6.56 -2.24 16.44
N GLY A 103 5.48 -2.12 17.20
CA GLY A 103 4.24 -2.83 16.95
C GLY A 103 3.67 -2.51 15.58
N LEU A 104 3.58 -1.23 15.21
CA LEU A 104 3.09 -0.82 13.90
C LEU A 104 4.00 -1.38 12.79
N TRP A 105 5.32 -1.23 12.93
CA TRP A 105 6.29 -1.77 11.99
C TRP A 105 6.03 -3.26 11.69
N ARG A 106 5.88 -4.09 12.74
CA ARG A 106 5.59 -5.52 12.56
C ARG A 106 4.27 -5.75 11.79
N HIS A 107 3.23 -4.94 12.04
CA HIS A 107 1.95 -5.04 11.33
C HIS A 107 2.02 -4.60 9.87
N LEU A 108 2.88 -3.62 9.54
CA LEU A 108 3.02 -3.13 8.16
C LEU A 108 3.80 -4.09 7.25
N LYS A 109 4.69 -4.93 7.81
CA LYS A 109 5.62 -5.75 7.02
C LYS A 109 4.93 -6.62 5.97
N ALA A 110 3.96 -7.44 6.37
CA ALA A 110 3.26 -8.32 5.44
C ALA A 110 2.40 -7.54 4.40
N PRO A 111 1.62 -6.52 4.80
CA PRO A 111 0.98 -5.59 3.87
C PRO A 111 1.93 -4.96 2.85
N THR A 112 3.07 -4.44 3.28
CA THR A 112 4.08 -3.82 2.40
C THR A 112 4.59 -4.80 1.34
N ILE A 113 4.86 -6.05 1.72
CA ILE A 113 5.25 -7.11 0.78
C ILE A 113 4.12 -7.41 -0.21
N SER A 114 2.88 -7.49 0.28
CA SER A 114 1.70 -7.80 -0.54
C SER A 114 1.43 -6.77 -1.63
N VAL A 115 1.56 -5.47 -1.30
CA VAL A 115 1.35 -4.38 -2.27
C VAL A 115 2.47 -4.26 -3.30
N GLY A 116 3.65 -4.80 -3.00
CA GLY A 116 4.81 -4.79 -3.88
C GLY A 116 5.45 -3.41 -4.05
N ILE A 117 6.58 -3.40 -4.74
CA ILE A 117 7.40 -2.21 -4.98
C ILE A 117 7.69 -2.16 -6.49
N THR A 118 7.61 -0.98 -7.09
CA THR A 118 8.05 -0.78 -8.47
C THR A 118 9.58 -0.78 -8.50
N GLU A 119 10.16 -1.55 -9.42
CA GLU A 119 11.61 -1.62 -9.60
C GLU A 119 11.96 -1.62 -11.09
N GLY A 120 13.10 -1.05 -11.43
CA GLY A 120 13.58 -0.98 -12.81
C GLY A 120 15.00 -0.45 -12.88
N ASP A 121 15.52 -0.42 -14.09
CA ASP A 121 16.84 0.13 -14.41
C ASP A 121 16.70 1.40 -15.24
N TYR A 122 17.54 2.38 -14.96
CA TYR A 122 17.73 3.50 -15.88
C TYR A 122 18.64 3.05 -17.04
N LEU A 123 18.17 3.31 -18.25
CA LEU A 123 18.88 3.11 -19.51
C LEU A 123 19.38 4.49 -19.98
N PRO A 124 20.69 4.76 -19.95
CA PRO A 124 21.23 6.10 -20.26
C PRO A 124 21.00 6.59 -21.69
N SER A 125 20.53 5.75 -22.60
CA SER A 125 20.22 6.11 -23.99
C SER A 125 19.04 5.31 -24.51
N ARG A 126 18.18 5.96 -25.29
CA ARG A 126 17.02 5.33 -25.95
C ARG A 126 17.41 4.20 -26.90
N GLN A 127 18.65 4.16 -27.41
CA GLN A 127 19.16 3.06 -28.24
C GLN A 127 19.19 1.72 -27.47
N ARG A 128 19.25 1.76 -26.13
CA ARG A 128 19.31 0.57 -25.27
C ARG A 128 17.93 -0.01 -24.94
N ILE A 129 16.84 0.64 -25.37
CA ILE A 129 15.45 0.19 -25.11
C ILE A 129 15.19 -1.21 -25.68
N GLY A 130 15.79 -1.55 -26.82
CA GLY A 130 15.61 -2.87 -27.45
C GLY A 130 16.02 -4.07 -26.58
N ASN A 131 16.85 -3.84 -25.55
CA ASN A 131 17.27 -4.87 -24.59
C ASN A 131 16.36 -4.95 -23.36
N CYS A 132 15.39 -4.04 -23.22
CA CYS A 132 14.46 -4.03 -22.10
C CYS A 132 13.46 -5.19 -22.22
N ARG A 133 13.36 -5.98 -21.16
CA ARG A 133 12.37 -7.07 -21.03
C ARG A 133 11.14 -6.66 -20.23
N GLY A 134 10.91 -5.36 -20.08
CA GLY A 134 9.94 -4.79 -19.14
C GLY A 134 9.16 -3.62 -19.73
N GLU A 135 8.35 -2.97 -18.89
CA GLU A 135 7.67 -1.72 -19.29
C GLU A 135 8.70 -0.60 -19.45
N VAL A 136 8.70 0.05 -20.60
CA VAL A 136 9.60 1.16 -20.90
C VAL A 136 8.88 2.46 -20.59
N ILE A 137 9.45 3.28 -19.71
CA ILE A 137 8.98 4.63 -19.44
C ILE A 137 9.97 5.62 -20.06
N CYS A 138 9.49 6.39 -21.02
CA CYS A 138 10.20 7.53 -21.59
C CYS A 138 9.58 8.82 -21.07
N THR A 139 10.43 9.76 -20.70
CA THR A 139 10.07 11.15 -20.40
C THR A 139 10.96 12.05 -21.23
N ASP A 140 10.48 13.24 -21.54
CA ASP A 140 11.25 14.24 -22.28
C ASP A 140 12.25 15.00 -21.40
N GLU A 141 12.23 14.76 -20.08
CA GLU A 141 13.13 15.35 -19.10
C GLU A 141 14.54 14.73 -19.09
N PHE A 142 14.70 13.52 -19.63
CA PHE A 142 15.96 12.79 -19.65
C PHE A 142 16.23 12.18 -21.04
N GLU A 143 17.51 12.13 -21.44
CA GLU A 143 17.92 11.49 -22.69
C GLU A 143 17.66 9.97 -22.71
N GLY A 144 17.65 9.35 -21.53
CA GLY A 144 17.48 7.91 -21.35
C GLY A 144 16.02 7.42 -21.31
N ALA A 145 15.84 6.25 -20.71
CA ALA A 145 14.54 5.62 -20.44
C ALA A 145 14.61 4.76 -19.18
N PHE A 146 13.49 4.45 -18.56
CA PHE A 146 13.42 3.47 -17.47
C PHE A 146 12.88 2.14 -17.99
N CYS A 147 13.56 1.04 -17.70
CA CYS A 147 13.09 -0.31 -17.97
C CYS A 147 12.59 -0.94 -16.65
N LEU A 148 11.28 -1.00 -16.46
CA LEU A 148 10.69 -1.57 -15.25
C LEU A 148 10.70 -3.10 -15.27
N ARG A 149 11.22 -3.72 -14.22
CA ARG A 149 11.18 -5.18 -14.00
C ARG A 149 9.99 -5.62 -13.16
N SER A 150 9.44 -4.73 -12.34
CA SER A 150 8.19 -4.95 -11.61
C SER A 150 7.48 -3.64 -11.30
N ARG A 151 6.17 -3.73 -11.08
CA ARG A 151 5.32 -2.59 -10.71
C ARG A 151 4.63 -2.86 -9.38
N GLN A 152 4.51 -1.83 -8.56
CA GLN A 152 3.64 -1.83 -7.39
C GLN A 152 2.23 -2.25 -7.82
N ARG A 153 1.64 -3.20 -7.08
CA ARG A 153 0.40 -3.89 -7.43
C ARG A 153 -0.71 -3.73 -6.39
N GLY A 154 -0.58 -2.74 -5.51
CA GLY A 154 -1.52 -2.46 -4.43
C GLY A 154 -1.11 -1.22 -3.66
N VAL A 155 -1.82 -0.91 -2.57
CA VAL A 155 -1.57 0.31 -1.79
C VAL A 155 -1.85 0.14 -0.30
N LEU A 156 -1.01 0.79 0.52
CA LEU A 156 -1.28 1.06 1.93
C LEU A 156 -1.94 2.44 2.03
N ARG A 157 -3.14 2.49 2.61
CA ARG A 157 -3.93 3.71 2.80
C ARG A 157 -4.09 3.96 4.29
N PHE A 158 -3.61 5.10 4.76
CA PHE A 158 -3.89 5.61 6.10
C PHE A 158 -5.11 6.54 6.05
N ASN A 159 -5.94 6.55 7.08
CA ASN A 159 -7.15 7.38 7.08
C ASN A 159 -6.85 8.84 7.44
N CYS A 160 -7.48 9.78 6.75
CA CYS A 160 -7.40 11.20 7.09
C CYS A 160 -8.10 11.57 8.41
N ALA A 161 -8.96 10.69 8.94
CA ALA A 161 -9.58 10.88 10.25
C ALA A 161 -8.58 10.66 11.40
N ASP A 162 -7.43 10.03 11.12
CA ASP A 162 -6.32 9.95 12.05
C ASP A 162 -5.64 11.32 12.19
N SER A 163 -4.95 11.56 13.31
CA SER A 163 -4.21 12.82 13.45
C SER A 163 -3.05 12.84 12.46
N LEU A 164 -2.72 14.04 11.96
CA LEU A 164 -1.65 14.22 10.98
C LEU A 164 -0.32 13.63 11.49
N ASP A 165 0.02 13.82 12.77
CA ASP A 165 1.23 13.27 13.37
C ASP A 165 1.28 11.74 13.32
N ARG A 166 0.15 11.08 13.65
CA ARG A 166 0.03 9.62 13.61
C ARG A 166 0.18 9.10 12.18
N THR A 167 -0.48 9.74 11.23
CA THR A 167 -0.43 9.38 9.80
C THR A 167 0.96 9.59 9.22
N ASN A 168 1.64 10.68 9.59
CA ASN A 168 3.02 10.95 9.17
C ASN A 168 3.98 9.89 9.72
N ALA A 169 3.91 9.58 11.02
CA ALA A 169 4.74 8.54 11.62
C ALA A 169 4.50 7.17 10.94
N ALA A 170 3.23 6.79 10.76
CA ALA A 170 2.88 5.52 10.14
C ALA A 170 3.34 5.44 8.67
N SER A 171 3.20 6.53 7.92
CA SER A 171 3.69 6.64 6.55
C SER A 171 5.21 6.57 6.47
N TYR A 172 5.92 7.24 7.39
CA TYR A 172 7.38 7.18 7.49
C TYR A 172 7.87 5.75 7.73
N PHE A 173 7.33 5.05 8.72
CA PHE A 173 7.74 3.67 9.01
C PHE A 173 7.33 2.69 7.91
N GLY A 174 6.20 2.93 7.23
CA GLY A 174 5.84 2.18 6.03
C GLY A 174 6.84 2.38 4.88
N ALA A 175 7.23 3.63 4.62
CA ALA A 175 8.22 3.97 3.59
C ALA A 175 9.62 3.42 3.92
N LEU A 176 10.00 3.45 5.20
CA LEU A 176 11.29 2.91 5.64
C LEU A 176 11.38 1.39 5.40
N GLN A 177 10.28 0.63 5.51
CA GLN A 177 10.27 -0.79 5.10
C GLN A 177 10.52 -0.98 3.61
N VAL A 178 9.93 -0.12 2.78
CA VAL A 178 10.15 -0.13 1.33
C VAL A 178 11.61 0.20 1.02
N PHE A 179 12.17 1.21 1.68
CA PHE A 179 13.56 1.63 1.51
C PHE A 179 14.53 0.50 1.88
N VAL A 180 14.36 -0.15 3.04
CA VAL A 180 15.19 -1.29 3.45
C VAL A 180 15.13 -2.42 2.42
N GLU A 181 13.95 -2.72 1.89
CA GLU A 181 13.79 -3.74 0.85
C GLU A 181 14.43 -3.32 -0.49
N GLN A 182 14.39 -2.04 -0.85
CA GLN A 182 15.09 -1.51 -2.03
C GLN A 182 16.61 -1.65 -1.90
N CYS A 183 17.18 -1.24 -0.76
CA CYS A 183 18.61 -1.41 -0.46
C CYS A 183 19.02 -2.88 -0.57
N ARG A 184 18.24 -3.78 0.06
CA ARG A 184 18.48 -5.23 -0.01
C ARG A 184 18.50 -5.75 -1.46
N ARG A 185 17.57 -5.30 -2.32
CA ARG A 185 17.51 -5.70 -3.74
C ARG A 185 18.66 -5.15 -4.59
N LEU A 186 19.18 -3.99 -4.21
CA LEU A 186 20.34 -3.36 -4.86
C LEU A 186 21.68 -3.88 -4.31
N GLY A 187 21.67 -4.77 -3.31
CA GLY A 187 22.88 -5.25 -2.64
C GLY A 187 23.55 -4.19 -1.77
N ILE A 188 22.82 -3.15 -1.36
CA ILE A 188 23.30 -2.10 -0.45
C ILE A 188 23.07 -2.58 0.98
N SER A 189 24.16 -2.75 1.73
CA SER A 189 24.08 -3.02 3.17
C SER A 189 23.72 -1.74 3.92
N LEU A 190 22.77 -1.83 4.85
CA LEU A 190 22.44 -0.75 5.77
C LEU A 190 23.10 -0.93 7.15
N ASP A 191 23.58 -2.14 7.46
CA ASP A 191 24.18 -2.50 8.76
C ASP A 191 25.71 -2.41 8.73
N SER A 192 26.29 -1.57 7.86
CA SER A 192 27.73 -1.37 7.79
C SER A 192 28.21 -0.41 8.89
N ASP A 193 28.12 -0.87 10.14
CA ASP A 193 29.05 -0.47 11.20
C ASP A 193 30.16 -1.53 11.27
N LEU A 194 31.24 -1.28 10.52
CA LEU A 194 32.59 -1.81 10.74
C LEU A 194 33.58 -0.65 10.57
#